data_AF-A0A5D3DJQ9-F1
#
_entry.id   AF-A0A5D3DJQ9-F1
#
_cell.length_a   1.000
_cell.length_b   1.000
_cell.length_c   1.000
_cell.angle_alpha   90.00
_cell.angle_beta   90.00
_cell.angle_gamma   90.00
#
_symmetry.space_group_name_H-M   'P 1'
#
loop_
_entity.id
_entity.type
_entity.pdbx_description
1 polymer ?
#
loop_
_entity_poly.entity_id
_entity_poly.type
_entity_poly.pdbx_seq_one_letter_code
_entity_poly.pdbx_strand_id
1 'polypeptide(L)'
;MLSRFAPDVVRDEAARIEKFVRGLRLDLQGFVRAFRPTIHVDALRLAMDMSLHERANLSKTVGRGSTVSQKRKIEQQSADITLRD
;
A
#
# COMPACT_ATOMS: atom_id res chain seq x y z
N MET A 1 44.67 8.98 12.23
CA MET A 1 43.63 8.80 13.26
C MET A 1 42.28 8.85 12.59
N LEU A 2 41.58 7.72 12.46
CA LEU A 2 40.25 7.68 11.83
C LEU A 2 39.16 7.88 12.89
N SER A 3 38.38 8.94 12.69
CA SER A 3 36.99 9.11 13.11
C SER A 3 36.69 9.24 14.61
N ARG A 4 36.50 10.49 15.04
CA ARG A 4 35.67 10.86 16.21
C ARG A 4 34.26 11.31 15.80
N PHE A 5 34.00 11.40 14.49
CA PHE A 5 32.73 11.86 13.91
C PHE A 5 31.69 10.74 13.75
N ALA A 6 32.11 9.47 13.80
CA ALA A 6 31.20 8.36 13.62
C ALA A 6 30.07 8.26 14.68
N PRO A 7 30.32 8.45 15.99
CA PRO A 7 29.26 8.23 16.98
C PRO A 7 28.14 9.27 16.90
N ASP A 8 28.48 10.54 16.65
CA ASP A 8 27.50 11.63 16.65
C ASP A 8 26.61 11.59 15.40
N VAL A 9 27.22 11.32 14.24
CA VAL A 9 26.49 11.11 12.98
C VAL A 9 25.54 9.91 13.08
N VAL A 10 25.96 8.82 13.74
CA VAL A 10 25.10 7.64 13.96
C VAL A 10 23.95 7.95 14.92
N ARG A 11 24.16 8.77 15.95
CA ARG A 11 23.09 9.21 16.88
C ARG A 11 22.07 10.08 16.16
N ASP A 12 22.51 11.02 15.32
CA ASP A 12 21.63 11.85 14.51
C ASP A 12 20.85 11.03 13.48
N GLU A 13 21.49 10.02 12.90
CA GLU A 13 20.85 9.08 11.98
C GLU A 13 19.73 8.30 12.66
N ALA A 14 20.01 7.71 13.82
CA ALA A 14 19.04 6.96 14.60
C ALA A 14 17.86 7.86 15.01
N ALA A 15 18.13 9.09 15.47
CA ALA A 15 17.09 10.05 15.82
C ALA A 15 16.22 10.44 14.60
N ARG A 16 16.83 10.58 13.42
CA ARG A 16 16.13 10.89 12.17
C ARG A 16 15.26 9.73 11.69
N ILE A 17 15.76 8.50 11.77
CA ILE A 17 15.00 7.28 11.47
C ILE A 17 13.80 7.17 12.42
N GLU A 18 14.03 7.33 13.72
CA GLU A 18 12.97 7.26 14.73
C GLU A 18 11.89 8.35 14.53
N LYS A 19 12.29 9.57 14.15
CA LYS A 19 11.32 10.63 13.78
C LYS A 19 10.51 10.25 12.55
N PHE A 20 11.15 9.68 11.53
CA PHE A 20 10.47 9.20 10.32
C PHE A 20 9.49 8.08 10.62
N VAL A 21 9.91 7.05 11.37
CA VAL A 21 9.10 5.90 11.76
C VAL A 21 7.87 6.33 12.59
N ARG A 22 8.00 7.35 13.43
CA ARG A 22 6.86 7.94 14.16
C ARG A 22 5.84 8.64 13.26
N GLY A 23 6.24 9.12 12.09
CA GLY A 23 5.35 9.76 11.11
C GLY A 23 4.66 8.79 10.14
N LEU A 24 5.01 7.50 10.19
CA LEU A 24 4.39 6.47 9.34
C LEU A 24 3.05 6.01 9.92
N ARG A 25 2.20 5.46 9.04
CA ARG A 25 0.99 4.73 9.47
C ARG A 25 1.39 3.51 10.31
N LEU A 26 0.55 3.16 11.27
CA LEU A 26 0.85 2.15 12.30
C LEU A 26 1.12 0.75 11.71
N ASP A 27 0.40 0.41 10.65
CA ASP A 27 0.57 -0.82 9.88
C ASP A 27 1.93 -0.89 9.18
N LEU A 28 2.53 0.23 8.76
CA LEU A 28 3.88 0.27 8.17
C LEU A 28 4.98 0.37 9.23
N GLN A 29 4.68 1.00 10.37
CA GLN A 29 5.64 1.25 11.44
C GLN A 29 6.26 -0.04 11.97
N GLY A 30 5.43 -1.07 12.21
CA GLY A 30 5.88 -2.37 12.69
C GLY A 30 6.88 -3.03 11.75
N PHE A 31 6.62 -2.98 10.43
CA PHE A 31 7.53 -3.50 9.43
C PHE A 31 8.85 -2.73 9.47
N VAL A 32 8.84 -1.42 9.26
CA VAL A 32 10.09 -0.63 9.19
C VAL A 32 10.96 -0.82 10.44
N ARG A 33 10.33 -0.90 11.62
CA ARG A 33 11.04 -1.13 12.88
C ARG A 33 11.67 -2.52 12.99
N ALA A 34 11.00 -3.57 12.49
CA ALA A 34 11.49 -4.94 12.54
C ALA A 34 12.77 -5.14 11.70
N PHE A 35 12.90 -4.43 10.58
CA PHE A 35 14.09 -4.48 9.72
C PHE A 35 15.29 -3.70 10.28
N ARG A 36 15.08 -2.87 11.32
CA ARG A 36 16.14 -2.12 12.03
C ARG A 36 17.11 -1.37 11.09
N PRO A 37 16.61 -0.49 10.21
CA PRO A 37 17.47 0.27 9.32
C PRO A 37 18.49 1.11 10.12
N THR A 38 19.73 1.14 9.64
CA THR A 38 20.81 1.93 10.24
C THR A 38 21.03 3.27 9.54
N ILE A 39 20.40 3.46 8.37
CA ILE A 39 20.39 4.71 7.61
C ILE A 39 18.97 5.06 7.15
N HIS A 40 18.68 6.36 7.04
CA HIS A 40 17.37 6.91 6.73
C HIS A 40 16.90 6.54 5.33
N VAL A 41 17.82 6.42 4.37
CA VAL A 41 17.51 6.03 2.99
C VAL A 41 16.91 4.62 2.95
N ASP A 42 17.42 3.69 3.75
CA ASP A 42 16.90 2.32 3.82
C ASP A 42 15.52 2.30 4.48
N ALA A 43 15.32 3.09 5.54
CA ALA A 43 14.00 3.25 6.16
C ALA A 43 12.96 3.80 5.15
N LEU A 44 13.35 4.78 4.33
CA LEU A 44 12.50 5.36 3.30
C LEU A 44 12.14 4.35 2.21
N ARG A 45 13.14 3.60 1.72
CA ARG A 45 12.95 2.56 0.69
C ARG A 45 12.00 1.48 1.17
N LEU A 46 12.21 0.98 2.37
CA LEU A 46 11.37 -0.06 2.95
C LEU A 46 9.92 0.40 3.14
N ALA A 47 9.71 1.63 3.60
CA ALA A 47 8.36 2.19 3.72
C ALA A 47 7.67 2.29 2.36
N MET A 48 8.39 2.72 1.31
CA MET A 48 7.88 2.76 -0.06
C MET A 48 7.49 1.36 -0.55
N ASP A 49 8.39 0.38 -0.45
CA ASP A 49 8.15 -0.98 -0.93
C ASP A 49 6.93 -1.62 -0.26
N MET A 50 6.79 -1.43 1.06
CA MET A 50 5.65 -1.93 1.82
C MET A 50 4.36 -1.20 1.46
N SER A 51 4.40 0.12 1.24
CA SER A 51 3.22 0.89 0.83
C SER A 51 2.70 0.46 -0.55
N LEU A 52 3.60 0.11 -1.48
CA LEU A 52 3.23 -0.42 -2.79
C LEU A 52 2.55 -1.79 -2.66
N HIS A 53 3.08 -2.65 -1.80
CA HIS A 53 2.49 -3.95 -1.53
C HIS A 53 1.12 -3.88 -0.85
N GLU A 54 0.98 -3.03 0.17
CA GLU A 54 -0.29 -2.78 0.86
C GLU A 54 -1.38 -2.37 -0.14
N ARG A 55 -1.07 -1.42 -1.04
CA ARG A 55 -2.00 -0.95 -2.07
C ARG A 55 -2.35 -2.04 -3.09
N ALA A 56 -1.39 -2.87 -3.47
CA ALA A 56 -1.63 -3.99 -4.39
C ALA A 56 -2.50 -5.11 -3.77
N ASN A 57 -2.43 -5.32 -2.46
CA ASN A 57 -3.31 -6.26 -1.77
C ASN A 57 -4.70 -5.65 -1.51
N LEU A 58 -4.77 -4.37 -1.13
CA LEU A 58 -6.03 -3.64 -0.98
C LEU A 58 -6.82 -3.59 -2.29
N SER A 59 -6.16 -3.42 -3.45
CA SER A 59 -6.83 -3.40 -4.75
C SER A 59 -7.46 -4.75 -5.14
N LYS A 60 -6.91 -5.86 -4.66
CA LYS A 60 -7.49 -7.21 -4.84
C LYS A 60 -8.70 -7.44 -3.94
N THR A 61 -8.68 -6.90 -2.72
CA THR A 61 -9.78 -7.04 -1.75
C THR A 61 -10.95 -6.10 -2.06
N VAL A 62 -10.68 -4.87 -2.51
CA VAL A 62 -11.71 -3.89 -2.93
C VAL A 62 -12.26 -4.18 -4.33
N GLY A 63 -11.49 -4.81 -5.21
CA GLY A 63 -11.92 -5.21 -6.56
C GLY A 63 -12.90 -6.39 -6.60
N ARG A 64 -13.17 -7.05 -5.47
CA ARG A 64 -14.09 -8.20 -5.36
C ARG A 64 -15.47 -7.83 -4.80
N GLY A 65 -15.88 -6.57 -5.00
CA GLY A 65 -17.18 -6.03 -4.61
C GLY A 65 -18.00 -5.42 -5.75
N SER A 66 -17.68 -5.72 -7.02
CA SER A 66 -18.45 -5.19 -8.18
C SER A 66 -18.63 -6.21 -9.31
N THR A 67 -18.89 -7.47 -8.96
CA THR A 67 -19.26 -8.52 -9.93
C THR A 67 -20.34 -9.44 -9.40
N VAL A 68 -21.44 -8.87 -8.90
CA VAL A 68 -22.72 -9.60 -8.83
C VAL A 68 -23.77 -8.74 -9.51
N SER A 69 -24.14 -9.16 -10.72
CA SER A 69 -25.45 -8.90 -11.34
C SER A 69 -25.75 -7.49 -11.87
N GLN A 70 -25.07 -7.09 -12.94
CA GLN A 70 -25.65 -6.15 -13.93
C GLN A 70 -25.51 -6.65 -15.38
N LYS A 71 -25.53 -7.98 -15.57
CA LYS A 71 -25.58 -8.57 -16.92
C LYS A 71 -26.83 -9.42 -17.09
N ARG A 72 -27.69 -8.92 -17.98
CA ARG A 72 -28.87 -9.52 -18.62
C ARG A 72 -30.18 -9.49 -17.84
N LYS A 73 -31.01 -8.46 -18.11
CA LYS A 73 -32.42 -8.62 -18.47
C LYS A 73 -33.06 -7.33 -19.05
N ILE A 74 -32.64 -6.88 -20.23
CA ILE A 74 -33.49 -6.05 -21.11
C ILE A 74 -33.29 -6.58 -22.54
N GLU A 75 -33.78 -7.79 -22.78
CA GLU A 75 -34.06 -8.32 -24.12
C GLU A 75 -35.09 -9.43 -23.94
N GLN A 76 -36.29 -9.05 -23.47
CA GLN A 76 -37.38 -10.02 -23.36
C GLN A 76 -38.77 -9.43 -23.62
N GLN A 77 -38.87 -8.21 -24.15
CA GLN A 77 -40.17 -7.60 -24.45
C GLN A 77 -40.08 -6.58 -25.60
N SER A 78 -39.89 -7.02 -26.84
CA SER A 78 -40.38 -6.29 -28.04
C SER A 78 -39.95 -6.96 -29.37
N ALA A 79 -40.25 -8.25 -29.55
CA ALA A 79 -40.18 -8.86 -30.88
C ALA A 79 -41.12 -10.07 -30.99
N ASP A 80 -42.40 -9.90 -30.65
CA ASP A 80 -43.45 -10.79 -31.15
C ASP A 80 -44.84 -10.12 -31.17
N ILE A 81 -44.97 -9.06 -31.96
CA ILE A 81 -46.27 -8.60 -32.43
C ILE A 81 -46.23 -8.45 -33.95
N THR A 82 -46.14 -9.57 -34.65
CA THR A 82 -46.64 -9.67 -36.02
C THR A 82 -47.00 -11.14 -36.32
N LEU A 83 -48.29 -11.50 -36.23
CA LEU A 83 -49.04 -12.26 -37.26
C LEU A 83 -50.44 -12.72 -36.77
N ARG A 84 -51.47 -12.18 -37.45
CA ARG A 84 -52.77 -12.79 -37.87
C ARG A 84 -53.75 -13.34 -36.81
N ASP A 85 -54.97 -12.78 -36.77
CA ASP A 85 -56.08 -13.12 -37.69
C ASP A 85 -56.93 -11.86 -38.00
#